data_AF-A0A2K5QNZ5-F1
#
_entry.id   AF-A0A2K5QNZ5-F1
#
_cell.length_a   1.000
_cell.length_b   1.000
_cell.length_c   1.000
_cell.angle_alpha   90.00
_cell.angle_beta   90.00
_cell.angle_gamma   90.00
#
_symmetry.space_group_name_H-M   'P 1'
#
loop_
_entity.id
_entity.type
_entity.pdbx_description
1 polymer ?
#
loop_
_entity_poly.entity_id
_entity_poly.type
_entity_poly.pdbx_seq_one_letter_code
_entity_poly.pdbx_strand_id
1 'polypeptide(L)'
;MDIQNEGAYQKQSTIFQNKKTVLLGETGKEKLPRYCKNISLGFMTPEEIYRKCPFTGNVSIRGWILSGVVTKMKMQRTIVICGDYLHYIHKYNHFEKCHKNMSVHLSPCFRDVQISDIITTVCFNVLKVTKAVGTKKQFQEAGHLPTRHNEIKLFSYSHPTNHQKKKKKIVGVMWFIVVSVFTSLMASAIERLFIRLLAVFISSLVKCLLKYLEYFFNQAVFLYQVVRVIYIF
;
A
#
# COMPACT_ATOMS: atom_id res chain seq x y z
N MET A 1 7.23 -2.30 -26.61
CA MET A 1 6.64 -1.20 -27.40
C MET A 1 7.56 -0.03 -27.24
N ASP A 2 8.31 0.28 -28.29
CA ASP A 2 9.19 1.44 -28.29
C ASP A 2 8.33 2.71 -28.22
N ILE A 3 8.85 3.75 -27.56
CA ILE A 3 8.11 5.01 -27.36
C ILE A 3 7.93 5.74 -28.70
N GLN A 4 8.80 5.47 -29.68
CA GLN A 4 8.92 6.23 -30.92
C GLN A 4 8.11 5.60 -32.08
N ASN A 5 6.78 5.67 -31.99
CA ASN A 5 5.89 5.12 -33.03
C ASN A 5 5.34 6.17 -34.00
N GLU A 6 5.50 7.46 -33.69
CA GLU A 6 5.04 8.56 -34.52
C GLU A 6 6.22 9.16 -35.32
N GLY A 7 5.93 9.81 -36.46
CA GLY A 7 6.98 10.39 -37.31
C GLY A 7 7.78 11.52 -36.64
N ALA A 8 7.18 12.21 -35.65
CA ALA A 8 7.86 13.21 -34.84
C ALA A 8 8.51 12.57 -33.61
N TYR A 9 9.68 13.08 -33.21
CA TYR A 9 10.39 12.63 -32.01
C TYR A 9 9.60 12.93 -30.73
N GLN A 10 9.31 11.89 -29.94
CA GLN A 10 8.55 12.00 -28.70
C GLN A 10 9.48 12.21 -27.49
N LYS A 11 9.32 13.35 -26.81
CA LYS A 11 10.03 13.69 -25.57
C LYS A 11 9.15 14.42 -24.58
N GLN A 12 9.52 14.39 -23.31
CA GLN A 12 8.92 15.28 -22.31
C GLN A 12 9.50 16.68 -22.46
N SER A 13 8.64 17.69 -22.57
CA SER A 13 9.06 19.09 -22.75
C SER A 13 9.85 19.62 -21.55
N THR A 14 9.56 19.13 -20.35
CA THR A 14 10.20 19.57 -19.09
C THR A 14 11.63 19.04 -18.93
N ILE A 15 11.98 17.96 -19.65
CA ILE A 15 13.28 17.30 -19.47
C ILE A 15 14.21 17.64 -20.61
N PHE A 16 15.35 18.21 -20.24
CA PHE A 16 16.45 18.42 -21.16
C PHE A 16 17.23 17.11 -21.33
N GLN A 17 17.26 16.58 -22.56
CA GLN A 17 17.88 15.29 -22.87
C GLN A 17 19.36 15.41 -23.23
N ASN A 18 19.79 16.56 -23.76
CA ASN A 18 21.14 16.76 -24.28
C ASN A 18 22.11 17.22 -23.19
N LYS A 19 22.05 16.59 -22.01
CA LYS A 19 22.98 16.87 -20.91
C LYS A 19 24.35 16.30 -21.28
N LYS A 20 25.35 17.15 -21.42
CA LYS A 20 26.73 16.71 -21.63
C LYS A 20 27.24 16.06 -20.33
N THR A 21 27.61 14.78 -20.40
CA THR A 21 28.27 14.08 -19.30
C THR A 21 29.70 14.59 -19.20
N VAL A 22 30.11 15.03 -18.01
CA VAL A 22 31.50 15.39 -17.72
C VAL A 22 32.33 14.10 -17.74
N LEU A 23 33.52 14.14 -18.34
CA LEU A 23 34.36 13.01 -18.76
C LEU A 23 34.90 12.09 -17.62
N LEU A 24 34.29 12.10 -16.43
CA LEU A 24 34.68 11.24 -15.31
C LEU A 24 33.59 10.22 -15.00
N GLY A 25 33.80 8.99 -15.50
CA GLY A 25 33.32 7.76 -14.87
C GLY A 25 31.81 7.54 -14.82
N GLU A 26 31.27 6.97 -15.90
CA GLU A 26 30.50 5.72 -15.91
C GLU A 26 29.95 5.50 -17.33
N THR A 27 30.42 4.46 -18.00
CA THR A 27 30.04 4.06 -19.37
C THR A 27 28.67 3.36 -19.41
N GLY A 28 27.73 3.83 -18.61
CA GLY A 28 26.33 3.41 -18.64
C GLY A 28 25.50 4.43 -19.41
N LYS A 29 24.62 3.98 -20.32
CA LYS A 29 23.55 4.84 -20.83
C LYS A 29 22.61 5.16 -19.66
N GLU A 30 22.89 6.23 -18.91
CA GLU A 30 21.98 6.71 -17.86
C GLU A 30 20.61 6.93 -18.49
N LYS A 31 19.58 6.28 -17.93
CA LYS A 31 18.21 6.53 -18.34
C LYS A 31 17.90 7.98 -17.99
N LEU A 32 17.49 8.76 -18.99
CA LEU A 32 17.06 10.14 -18.80
C LEU A 32 16.07 10.23 -17.62
N PRO A 33 16.22 11.21 -16.72
CA PRO A 33 15.29 11.38 -15.61
C PRO A 33 13.89 11.60 -16.17
N ARG A 34 12.88 11.07 -15.48
CA ARG A 34 11.47 11.14 -15.90
C ARG A 34 10.71 12.18 -15.07
N TYR A 35 9.87 12.96 -15.75
CA TYR A 35 9.02 13.96 -15.11
C TYR A 35 7.70 13.31 -14.73
N CYS A 36 7.40 13.35 -13.44
CA CYS A 36 6.15 12.90 -12.86
C CYS A 36 5.62 13.98 -11.91
N LYS A 37 4.31 14.14 -11.87
CA LYS A 37 3.59 15.04 -10.98
C LYS A 37 2.59 14.23 -10.15
N ASN A 38 2.54 14.55 -8.86
CA ASN A 38 1.50 14.04 -7.96
C ASN A 38 0.24 14.92 -8.09
N ILE A 39 -0.92 14.29 -8.15
CA ILE A 39 -2.23 14.96 -8.40
C ILE A 39 -2.94 15.30 -7.06
N SER A 40 -2.25 15.20 -5.92
CA SER A 40 -2.76 15.57 -4.58
C SER A 40 -4.00 14.83 -4.06
N LEU A 41 -4.55 13.86 -4.80
CA LEU A 41 -5.74 13.07 -4.45
C LEU A 41 -5.42 11.62 -3.99
N GLY A 42 -4.17 11.35 -3.61
CA GLY A 42 -3.74 10.02 -3.14
C GLY A 42 -3.66 8.93 -4.22
N PHE A 43 -3.78 9.27 -5.50
CA PHE A 43 -3.58 8.33 -6.61
C PHE A 43 -2.11 8.01 -6.81
N MET A 44 -1.82 6.74 -7.10
CA MET A 44 -0.47 6.28 -7.41
C MET A 44 -0.06 6.69 -8.82
N THR A 45 1.19 7.16 -8.94
CA THR A 45 1.77 7.62 -10.20
C THR A 45 2.27 6.41 -11.03
N PRO A 46 1.80 6.22 -12.27
CA PRO A 46 2.19 5.11 -13.13
C PRO A 46 3.55 5.32 -13.81
N GLU A 47 4.05 4.29 -14.52
CA GLU A 47 5.43 4.23 -15.05
C GLU A 47 5.64 4.81 -16.46
N GLU A 48 4.60 5.09 -17.25
CA GLU A 48 4.76 5.47 -18.66
C GLU A 48 4.63 6.96 -18.99
N ILE A 49 5.19 7.35 -20.13
CA ILE A 49 5.28 8.75 -20.58
C ILE A 49 4.19 9.01 -21.62
N TYR A 50 3.33 10.01 -21.38
CA TYR A 50 2.39 10.49 -22.39
C TYR A 50 1.99 11.95 -22.14
N ARG A 51 1.86 12.74 -23.22
CA ARG A 51 1.61 14.19 -23.14
C ARG A 51 0.28 14.56 -22.48
N LYS A 52 -0.81 13.80 -22.73
CA LYS A 52 -2.13 14.07 -22.11
C LYS A 52 -2.35 13.28 -20.81
N CYS A 53 -1.33 12.58 -20.31
CA CYS A 53 -1.42 11.88 -19.03
C CYS A 53 -1.49 12.91 -17.90
N PRO A 54 -2.38 12.75 -16.91
CA PRO A 54 -2.44 13.65 -15.77
C PRO A 54 -1.22 13.58 -14.84
N PHE A 55 -0.45 12.50 -14.92
CA PHE A 55 0.74 12.28 -14.09
C PHE A 55 2.03 12.78 -14.74
N THR A 56 2.22 12.51 -16.03
CA THR A 56 3.49 12.81 -16.75
C THR A 56 3.39 13.93 -17.77
N GLY A 57 2.18 14.45 -17.99
CA GLY A 57 1.88 15.52 -18.93
C GLY A 57 1.55 16.84 -18.24
N ASN A 58 1.12 17.81 -19.06
CA ASN A 58 0.68 19.13 -18.59
C ASN A 58 -0.86 19.20 -18.55
N VAL A 59 -1.50 18.25 -17.87
CA VAL A 59 -2.96 18.20 -17.73
C VAL A 59 -3.33 18.38 -16.27
N SER A 60 -4.04 19.47 -15.97
CA SER A 60 -4.60 19.71 -14.65
C SER A 60 -5.96 19.03 -14.51
N ILE A 61 -6.19 18.38 -13.39
CA ILE A 61 -7.47 17.75 -13.06
C ILE A 61 -8.28 18.70 -12.19
N ARG A 62 -9.54 18.94 -12.59
CA ARG A 62 -10.51 19.79 -11.88
C ARG A 62 -11.91 19.22 -12.10
N GLY A 63 -12.83 19.46 -11.16
CA GLY A 63 -14.22 19.00 -11.26
C GLY A 63 -14.48 17.69 -10.54
N TRP A 64 -15.56 17.02 -10.90
CA TRP A 64 -16.08 15.85 -10.18
C TRP A 64 -15.40 14.56 -10.61
N ILE A 65 -15.21 13.66 -9.64
CA ILE A 65 -14.69 12.31 -9.86
C ILE A 65 -15.87 11.41 -10.18
N LEU A 66 -15.86 10.82 -11.37
CA LEU A 66 -16.88 9.90 -11.86
C LEU A 66 -16.29 8.50 -11.98
N SER A 67 -17.08 7.50 -11.57
CA SER A 67 -16.74 6.09 -11.76
C SER A 67 -17.70 5.46 -12.75
N GLY A 68 -17.18 4.62 -13.65
CA GLY A 68 -17.98 3.92 -14.65
C GLY A 68 -17.33 2.61 -15.08
N VAL A 69 -18.12 1.76 -15.73
CA VAL A 69 -17.68 0.45 -16.22
C VAL A 69 -17.22 0.57 -17.66
N VAL A 70 -16.11 -0.06 -18.03
CA VAL A 70 -15.61 -0.07 -19.41
C VAL A 70 -16.52 -0.91 -20.30
N THR A 71 -17.07 -0.30 -21.34
CA THR A 71 -17.91 -1.00 -22.33
C THR A 71 -17.15 -1.31 -23.61
N LYS A 72 -16.36 -0.35 -24.13
CA LYS A 72 -15.66 -0.49 -25.42
C LYS A 72 -14.22 0.00 -25.32
N MET A 73 -13.31 -0.74 -25.96
CA MET A 73 -11.87 -0.43 -26.03
C MET A 73 -11.32 -0.47 -27.47
N LYS A 74 -12.14 -0.09 -28.45
CA LYS A 74 -11.79 -0.25 -29.88
C LYS A 74 -10.89 0.86 -30.43
N MET A 75 -10.85 2.02 -29.78
CA MET A 75 -10.12 3.20 -30.26
C MET A 75 -8.74 3.29 -29.62
N GLN A 76 -7.77 3.87 -30.34
CA GLN A 76 -6.44 4.10 -29.77
C GLN A 76 -6.51 5.12 -28.63
N ARG A 77 -5.93 4.77 -27.47
CA ARG A 77 -5.77 5.64 -26.28
C ARG A 77 -7.08 6.27 -25.78
N THR A 78 -8.25 5.69 -26.11
CA THR A 78 -9.57 6.17 -25.68
C THR A 78 -10.48 4.97 -25.46
N ILE A 79 -11.24 5.01 -24.38
CA ILE A 79 -12.20 3.98 -24.00
C ILE A 79 -13.57 4.62 -23.82
N VAL A 80 -14.62 3.82 -23.98
CA VAL A 80 -15.99 4.27 -23.66
C VAL A 80 -16.39 3.62 -22.35
N ILE A 81 -16.69 4.45 -21.35
CA ILE A 81 -17.25 4.01 -20.08
C ILE A 81 -18.76 4.25 -20.08
N CYS A 82 -19.48 3.37 -19.38
CA CYS A 82 -20.91 3.47 -19.14
C CYS A 82 -21.12 3.81 -17.66
N GLY A 83 -21.80 4.93 -17.42
CA GLY A 83 -22.30 5.31 -16.10
C GLY A 83 -23.78 4.96 -16.00
N ASP A 84 -24.09 3.86 -15.32
CA ASP A 84 -25.46 3.49 -14.98
C ASP A 84 -25.94 4.40 -13.83
N TYR A 85 -27.13 4.98 -13.97
CA TYR A 85 -27.77 5.74 -12.90
C TYR A 85 -29.27 5.47 -12.89
N LEU A 86 -29.87 5.67 -11.72
CA LEU A 86 -31.31 5.52 -11.51
C LEU A 86 -31.95 6.89 -11.62
N HIS A 87 -32.88 7.06 -12.55
CA HIS A 87 -33.65 8.29 -12.68
C HIS A 87 -34.99 8.12 -11.97
N TYR A 88 -35.34 9.08 -11.10
CA TYR A 88 -36.56 9.01 -10.31
C TYR A 88 -37.73 9.65 -11.04
N ILE A 89 -38.81 8.90 -11.25
CA ILE A 89 -40.04 9.39 -11.87
C ILE A 89 -41.06 9.72 -10.78
N HIS A 90 -41.19 11.02 -10.47
CA HIS A 90 -42.07 11.53 -9.42
C HIS A 90 -43.55 11.14 -9.59
N LYS A 91 -44.04 11.00 -10.83
CA LYS A 91 -45.44 10.63 -11.10
C LYS A 91 -45.80 9.23 -10.59
N TYR A 92 -44.85 8.30 -10.64
CA TYR A 92 -45.07 6.89 -10.32
C TYR A 92 -44.32 6.44 -9.06
N ASN A 93 -43.58 7.34 -8.40
CA ASN A 93 -42.69 7.05 -7.28
C ASN A 93 -41.76 5.85 -7.55
N HIS A 94 -41.30 5.67 -8.79
CA HIS A 94 -40.45 4.56 -9.23
C HIS A 94 -39.15 5.07 -9.85
N PHE A 95 -38.11 4.23 -9.84
CA PHE A 95 -36.84 4.53 -10.49
C PHE A 95 -36.72 3.77 -11.81
N GLU A 96 -36.40 4.47 -12.89
CA GLU A 96 -35.99 3.84 -14.14
C GLU A 96 -34.47 3.69 -14.19
N LYS A 97 -33.99 2.59 -14.79
CA LYS A 97 -32.57 2.38 -15.00
C LYS A 97 -32.14 3.04 -16.32
N CYS A 98 -31.31 4.07 -16.22
CA CYS A 98 -30.71 4.75 -17.36
C CYS A 98 -29.21 4.50 -17.42
N HIS A 99 -28.62 4.78 -18.58
CA HIS A 99 -27.18 4.72 -18.76
C HIS A 99 -26.70 5.85 -19.66
N LYS A 100 -25.51 6.38 -19.38
CA LYS A 100 -24.82 7.36 -20.23
C LYS A 100 -23.45 6.84 -20.61
N ASN A 101 -23.17 6.87 -21.92
CA ASN A 101 -21.86 6.52 -22.45
C ASN A 101 -20.98 7.78 -22.51
N MET A 102 -19.77 7.68 -21.98
CA MET A 102 -18.78 8.76 -21.98
C MET A 102 -17.48 8.23 -22.56
N SER A 103 -16.91 8.98 -23.51
CA SER A 103 -15.58 8.72 -24.02
C SER A 103 -14.54 9.30 -23.08
N VAL A 104 -13.57 8.47 -22.70
CA VAL A 104 -12.53 8.81 -21.73
C VAL A 104 -11.18 8.47 -22.33
N HIS A 105 -10.24 9.39 -22.19
CA HIS A 105 -8.87 9.22 -22.60
C HIS A 105 -8.15 8.21 -21.69
N LEU A 106 -7.72 7.11 -22.29
CA LEU A 106 -6.89 6.09 -21.64
C LEU A 106 -5.43 6.39 -21.93
N SER A 107 -4.72 6.91 -20.93
CA SER A 107 -3.27 7.07 -20.98
C SER A 107 -2.60 5.70 -21.11
N PRO A 108 -1.52 5.56 -21.91
CA PRO A 108 -0.81 4.28 -22.08
C PRO A 108 -0.24 3.72 -20.77
N CYS A 109 -0.10 4.57 -19.75
CA CYS A 109 0.19 4.22 -18.36
C CYS A 109 -0.64 3.08 -17.77
N PHE A 110 -1.84 2.85 -18.29
CA PHE A 110 -2.74 1.80 -17.83
C PHE A 110 -2.87 0.75 -18.94
N ARG A 111 -1.96 -0.23 -18.96
CA ARG A 111 -1.94 -1.30 -19.99
C ARG A 111 -2.96 -2.39 -19.74
N ASP A 112 -3.17 -2.75 -18.48
CA ASP A 112 -3.87 -3.99 -18.16
C ASP A 112 -5.40 -3.87 -18.24
N VAL A 113 -5.96 -2.77 -18.74
CA VAL A 113 -7.41 -2.52 -18.73
C VAL A 113 -8.16 -3.54 -19.57
N GLN A 114 -9.24 -4.09 -19.02
CA GLN A 114 -10.13 -5.00 -19.71
C GLN A 114 -11.55 -4.45 -19.76
N ILE A 115 -12.36 -5.01 -20.66
CA ILE A 115 -13.79 -4.73 -20.72
C ILE A 115 -14.42 -5.19 -19.40
N SER A 116 -15.36 -4.40 -18.87
CA SER A 116 -16.00 -4.59 -17.56
C SER A 116 -15.17 -4.18 -16.33
N ASP A 117 -13.97 -3.63 -16.50
CA ASP A 117 -13.25 -3.00 -15.37
C ASP A 117 -13.96 -1.72 -14.90
N ILE A 118 -13.79 -1.38 -13.63
CA ILE A 118 -14.32 -0.15 -13.03
C ILE A 118 -13.23 0.92 -13.11
N ILE A 119 -13.54 2.05 -13.72
CA ILE A 119 -12.58 3.13 -13.90
C ILE A 119 -13.06 4.40 -13.22
N THR A 120 -12.13 5.03 -12.52
CA THR A 120 -12.30 6.34 -11.90
C THR A 120 -11.67 7.40 -12.81
N THR A 121 -12.47 8.41 -13.13
CA THR A 121 -12.17 9.45 -14.10
C THR A 121 -12.50 10.82 -13.55
N VAL A 122 -11.83 11.86 -14.06
CA VAL A 122 -12.26 13.25 -13.86
C VAL A 122 -12.31 13.92 -15.21
N CYS A 123 -13.46 14.54 -15.51
CA CYS A 123 -13.85 15.10 -16.81
C CYS A 123 -13.75 14.09 -17.96
N PHE A 124 -12.52 13.79 -18.40
CA PHE A 124 -12.20 12.97 -19.56
C PHE A 124 -10.95 12.10 -19.39
N ASN A 125 -10.20 12.19 -18.28
CA ASN A 125 -8.97 11.41 -18.10
C ASN A 125 -9.16 10.27 -17.11
N VAL A 126 -8.59 9.11 -17.42
CA VAL A 126 -8.46 7.99 -16.48
C VAL A 126 -7.44 8.31 -15.39
N LEU A 127 -7.85 8.12 -14.12
CA LEU A 127 -6.98 8.29 -12.95
C LEU A 127 -6.59 6.97 -12.32
N LYS A 128 -7.56 6.05 -12.22
CA LYS A 128 -7.39 4.76 -11.57
C LYS A 128 -8.26 3.72 -12.25
N VAL A 129 -7.71 2.53 -12.39
CA VAL A 129 -8.41 1.34 -12.85
C VAL A 129 -8.55 0.40 -11.67
N THR A 130 -9.78 0.01 -11.38
CA THR A 130 -10.13 -0.98 -10.34
C THR A 130 -10.62 -2.23 -11.05
N LYS A 131 -9.94 -3.35 -10.81
CA LYS A 131 -10.30 -4.63 -11.40
C LYS A 131 -11.64 -5.12 -10.87
N ALA A 132 -12.53 -5.49 -11.79
CA ALA A 132 -13.81 -6.07 -11.40
C ALA A 132 -13.59 -7.46 -10.77
N VAL A 133 -14.14 -7.67 -9.57
CA VAL A 133 -13.92 -8.89 -8.77
C VAL A 133 -14.78 -10.08 -9.24
N GLY A 134 -15.67 -9.89 -10.23
CA GLY A 134 -16.83 -10.79 -10.40
C GLY A 134 -17.03 -11.51 -11.73
N THR A 135 -16.30 -11.22 -12.79
CA THR A 135 -16.62 -11.81 -14.11
C THR A 135 -15.75 -13.05 -14.32
N LYS A 136 -16.38 -14.24 -14.16
CA LYS A 136 -15.89 -15.60 -14.44
C LYS A 136 -14.38 -15.70 -14.73
N LYS A 137 -13.64 -16.33 -13.82
CA LYS A 137 -12.26 -16.79 -14.05
C LYS A 137 -12.20 -17.55 -15.38
N GLN A 138 -11.80 -16.88 -16.46
CA GLN A 138 -11.20 -17.58 -17.58
C GLN A 138 -9.89 -18.15 -17.04
N PHE A 139 -9.67 -19.45 -17.21
CA PHE A 139 -8.40 -20.06 -16.86
C PHE A 139 -7.32 -19.36 -17.68
N GLN A 140 -6.46 -18.60 -17.01
CA GLN A 140 -5.32 -17.98 -17.67
C GLN A 140 -4.33 -19.09 -18.01
N GLU A 141 -4.11 -19.31 -19.30
CA GLU A 141 -2.99 -20.12 -19.78
C GLU A 141 -1.70 -19.39 -19.38
N ALA A 142 -0.83 -20.06 -18.62
CA ALA A 142 0.33 -19.45 -17.98
C ALA A 142 1.38 -19.09 -19.05
N GLY A 143 1.38 -17.83 -19.49
CA GLY A 143 2.41 -17.23 -20.34
C GLY A 143 3.15 -16.10 -19.60
N HIS A 144 4.37 -16.43 -19.17
CA HIS A 144 5.53 -15.58 -18.79
C HIS A 144 5.30 -14.21 -18.08
N LEU A 145 5.74 -14.14 -16.81
CA LEU A 145 5.90 -12.92 -16.00
C LEU A 145 7.04 -12.00 -16.52
N PRO A 146 7.03 -10.73 -16.08
CA PRO A 146 8.19 -10.21 -15.36
C PRO A 146 7.86 -9.75 -13.94
N THR A 147 8.90 -9.80 -13.13
CA THR A 147 9.00 -9.79 -11.66
C THR A 147 8.83 -8.43 -10.96
N ARG A 148 8.25 -8.49 -9.73
CA ARG A 148 8.57 -7.75 -8.49
C ARG A 148 8.21 -6.23 -8.43
N HIS A 149 7.66 -5.62 -7.38
CA HIS A 149 7.25 -5.95 -6.00
C HIS A 149 6.12 -4.98 -5.58
N ASN A 150 5.15 -5.46 -4.79
CA ASN A 150 4.57 -4.83 -3.58
C ASN A 150 3.24 -5.53 -3.25
N GLU A 151 3.29 -6.48 -2.32
CA GLU A 151 2.08 -7.09 -1.75
C GLU A 151 1.36 -6.07 -0.85
N ILE A 152 0.15 -5.66 -1.24
CA ILE A 152 -0.91 -5.33 -0.30
C ILE A 152 -2.02 -6.35 -0.54
N LYS A 153 -2.11 -7.36 0.32
CA LYS A 153 -3.19 -8.34 0.33
C LYS A 153 -4.48 -7.66 0.80
N LEU A 154 -5.39 -7.35 -0.11
CA LEU A 154 -6.80 -7.13 0.24
C LEU A 154 -7.50 -8.50 0.19
N PHE A 155 -7.82 -9.02 1.37
CA PHE A 155 -8.58 -10.25 1.57
C PHE A 155 -10.03 -10.03 1.08
N SER A 156 -10.41 -10.59 -0.07
CA SER A 156 -11.82 -10.76 -0.45
C SER A 156 -12.27 -12.18 -0.10
N TYR A 157 -13.20 -12.29 0.85
CA TYR A 157 -13.84 -13.54 1.26
C TYR A 157 -14.76 -14.06 0.14
N SER A 158 -14.58 -15.31 -0.30
CA SER A 158 -15.56 -16.02 -1.13
C SER A 158 -15.65 -17.49 -0.71
N HIS A 159 -16.87 -17.96 -0.42
CA HIS A 159 -17.21 -19.29 0.10
C HIS A 159 -16.81 -20.43 -0.87
N PRO A 160 -16.15 -21.52 -0.42
CA PRO A 160 -15.73 -22.62 -1.28
C PRO A 160 -16.73 -23.79 -1.37
N THR A 161 -16.91 -24.35 -2.57
CA THR A 161 -17.75 -25.53 -2.90
C THR A 161 -17.10 -26.87 -2.52
N ASN A 162 -17.94 -27.90 -2.40
CA ASN A 162 -17.79 -29.08 -1.54
C ASN A 162 -16.70 -30.11 -1.94
N HIS A 163 -16.00 -29.94 -3.08
CA HIS A 163 -15.07 -30.96 -3.58
C HIS A 163 -13.60 -30.75 -3.19
N GLN A 164 -13.26 -29.65 -2.50
CA GLN A 164 -11.89 -29.32 -2.04
C GLN A 164 -11.65 -29.61 -0.54
N LYS A 165 -12.64 -30.19 0.17
CA LYS A 165 -12.59 -30.34 1.64
C LYS A 165 -11.63 -31.44 2.14
N LYS A 166 -11.25 -32.43 1.32
CA LYS A 166 -10.39 -33.54 1.78
C LYS A 166 -8.89 -33.22 1.78
N LYS A 167 -8.35 -32.52 0.77
CA LYS A 167 -6.92 -32.15 0.73
C LYS A 167 -6.58 -30.96 1.64
N LYS A 168 -7.46 -29.97 1.81
CA LYS A 168 -7.23 -28.83 2.73
C LYS A 168 -7.26 -29.21 4.23
N LYS A 169 -7.99 -30.28 4.60
CA LYS A 169 -8.02 -30.77 5.98
C LYS A 169 -6.66 -31.32 6.43
N ILE A 170 -5.91 -32.01 5.56
CA ILE A 170 -4.64 -32.65 5.94
C ILE A 170 -3.52 -31.60 6.07
N VAL A 171 -3.42 -30.66 5.12
CA VAL A 171 -2.38 -29.60 5.16
C VAL A 171 -2.64 -28.59 6.28
N GLY A 172 -3.91 -28.28 6.56
CA GLY A 172 -4.31 -27.40 7.65
C GLY A 172 -4.02 -27.97 9.04
N VAL A 173 -4.27 -29.27 9.25
CA VAL A 173 -3.97 -29.95 10.52
C VAL A 173 -2.45 -30.03 10.75
N MET A 174 -1.66 -30.30 9.71
CA MET A 174 -0.20 -30.34 9.82
C MET A 174 0.39 -28.96 10.15
N TRP A 175 -0.12 -27.88 9.56
CA TRP A 175 0.33 -26.52 9.84
C TRP A 175 -0.05 -26.04 11.24
N PHE A 176 -1.26 -26.38 11.71
CA PHE A 176 -1.69 -26.07 13.08
C PHE A 176 -0.83 -26.77 14.14
N ILE A 177 -0.46 -28.04 13.92
CA ILE A 177 0.41 -28.77 14.85
C ILE A 177 1.81 -28.14 14.87
N VAL A 178 2.39 -27.83 13.70
CA VAL A 178 3.74 -27.23 13.63
C VAL A 178 3.76 -25.83 14.26
N VAL A 179 2.77 -24.98 13.99
CA VAL A 179 2.70 -23.63 14.59
C VAL A 179 2.43 -23.73 16.09
N SER A 180 1.53 -24.60 16.54
CA SER A 180 1.23 -24.77 17.97
C SER A 180 2.44 -25.27 18.76
N VAL A 181 3.22 -26.21 18.21
CA VAL A 181 4.43 -26.73 18.85
C VAL A 181 5.55 -25.67 18.83
N PHE A 182 5.65 -24.88 17.75
CA PHE A 182 6.66 -23.82 17.66
C PHE A 182 6.35 -22.62 18.58
N THR A 183 5.09 -22.21 18.68
CA THR A 183 4.67 -21.12 19.59
C THR A 183 4.77 -21.54 21.05
N SER A 184 4.50 -22.80 21.39
CA SER A 184 4.65 -23.30 22.76
C SER A 184 6.13 -23.49 23.16
N LEU A 185 7.01 -23.89 22.24
CA LEU A 185 8.45 -23.91 22.50
C LEU A 185 9.01 -22.50 22.76
N MET A 186 8.64 -21.53 21.92
CA MET A 186 9.15 -20.14 21.99
C MET A 186 8.57 -19.35 23.18
N ALA A 187 7.30 -19.58 23.53
CA ALA A 187 6.69 -18.97 24.73
C ALA A 187 7.45 -19.37 26.00
N SER A 188 7.88 -20.64 26.12
CA SER A 188 8.62 -21.11 27.29
C SER A 188 10.05 -20.53 27.40
N ALA A 189 10.65 -20.10 26.29
CA ALA A 189 11.98 -19.51 26.26
C ALA A 189 11.95 -18.01 26.61
N ILE A 190 10.94 -17.29 26.09
CA ILE A 190 10.78 -15.85 26.34
C ILE A 190 10.33 -15.59 27.78
N GLU A 191 9.39 -16.36 28.33
CA GLU A 191 8.98 -16.21 29.73
C GLU A 191 10.13 -16.49 30.71
N ARG A 192 10.95 -17.51 30.44
CA ARG A 192 12.12 -17.81 31.28
C ARG A 192 13.21 -16.74 31.20
N LEU A 193 13.39 -16.11 30.04
CA LEU A 193 14.33 -14.99 29.88
C LEU A 193 13.81 -13.72 30.59
N PHE A 194 12.51 -13.44 30.48
CA PHE A 194 11.87 -12.29 31.10
C PHE A 194 11.85 -12.38 32.63
N ILE A 195 11.56 -13.55 33.20
CA ILE A 195 11.62 -13.78 34.66
C ILE A 195 13.07 -13.59 35.17
N ARG A 196 14.08 -14.08 34.44
CA ARG A 196 15.49 -13.88 34.81
C ARG A 196 15.90 -12.40 34.76
N LEU A 197 15.48 -11.66 33.73
CA LEU A 197 15.75 -10.23 33.60
C LEU A 197 15.05 -9.41 34.70
N LEU A 198 13.78 -9.72 35.00
CA LEU A 198 13.04 -9.09 36.09
C LEU A 198 13.66 -9.37 37.45
N ALA A 199 14.12 -10.60 37.71
CA ALA A 199 14.79 -10.95 38.96
C ALA A 199 16.09 -10.16 39.16
N VAL A 200 16.90 -9.99 38.10
CA VAL A 200 18.11 -9.16 38.13
C VAL A 200 17.75 -7.70 38.40
N PHE A 201 16.72 -7.17 37.74
CA PHE A 201 16.28 -5.79 37.92
C PHE A 201 15.76 -5.51 39.35
N ILE A 202 14.92 -6.39 39.89
CA ILE A 202 14.41 -6.29 41.26
C ILE A 202 15.55 -6.40 42.28
N SER A 203 16.51 -7.32 42.07
CA SER A 203 17.66 -7.46 42.99
C SER A 203 18.54 -6.21 43.04
N SER A 204 18.70 -5.51 41.90
CA SER A 204 19.45 -4.25 41.82
C SER A 204 18.72 -3.11 42.52
N LEU A 205 17.39 -3.02 42.32
CA LEU A 205 16.54 -2.04 42.98
C LEU A 205 16.55 -2.20 44.51
N VAL A 206 16.41 -3.43 45.01
CA VAL A 206 16.43 -3.70 46.46
C VAL A 206 17.78 -3.33 47.08
N LYS A 207 18.90 -3.64 46.43
CA LYS A 207 20.24 -3.22 46.89
C LYS A 207 20.38 -1.69 46.92
N CYS A 208 19.84 -1.01 45.92
CA CYS A 208 19.85 0.46 45.86
C CYS A 208 19.03 1.09 47.00
N LEU A 209 17.83 0.55 47.24
CA LEU A 209 16.93 0.98 48.33
C LEU A 209 17.53 0.73 49.72
N LEU A 210 18.16 -0.43 49.94
CA LEU A 210 18.83 -0.72 51.22
C LEU A 210 19.99 0.25 51.47
N LYS A 211 20.77 0.57 50.44
CA LYS A 211 21.86 1.55 50.55
C LYS A 211 21.35 2.96 50.84
N TYR A 212 20.19 3.32 50.28
CA TYR A 212 19.51 4.59 50.57
C TYR A 212 19.00 4.65 52.01
N LEU A 213 18.42 3.55 52.52
CA LEU A 213 17.98 3.46 53.90
C LEU A 213 19.15 3.48 54.89
N GLU A 214 20.26 2.79 54.62
CA GLU A 214 21.47 2.88 55.45
C GLU A 214 22.02 4.31 55.51
N TYR A 215 22.02 5.03 54.39
CA TYR A 215 22.41 6.43 54.36
C TYR A 215 21.51 7.29 55.27
N PHE A 216 20.18 7.09 55.17
CA PHE A 216 19.22 7.81 55.98
C PHE A 216 19.36 7.49 57.48
N PHE A 217 19.54 6.22 57.84
CA PHE A 217 19.78 5.80 59.23
C PHE A 217 21.09 6.39 59.78
N ASN A 218 22.17 6.39 59.00
CA ASN A 218 23.44 6.99 59.43
C ASN A 218 23.30 8.50 59.67
N GLN A 219 22.54 9.20 58.84
CA GLN A 219 22.29 10.64 59.01
C GLN A 219 21.38 10.94 60.22
N ALA A 220 20.38 10.09 60.48
CA ALA A 220 19.51 10.19 61.65
C ALA A 220 20.25 9.89 62.97
N VAL A 221 21.15 8.90 62.99
CA VAL A 221 22.02 8.60 64.16
C VAL A 221 23.00 9.74 64.41
N PHE A 222 23.55 10.37 63.36
CA PHE A 222 24.39 11.55 63.51
C PHE A 222 23.63 12.73 64.13
N LEU A 223 22.40 13.01 63.66
CA LEU A 223 21.54 14.02 64.29
C LEU A 223 21.21 13.68 65.75
N TYR A 224 20.90 12.41 66.05
CA TYR A 224 20.58 11.98 67.41
C TYR A 224 21.79 12.11 68.36
N GLN A 225 23.00 11.80 67.90
CA GLN A 225 24.25 12.02 68.65
C GLN A 225 24.48 13.52 68.91
N VAL A 226 24.31 14.38 67.90
CA VAL A 226 24.48 15.84 68.05
C VAL A 226 23.44 16.42 69.03
N VAL A 227 22.17 16.06 68.91
CA VAL A 227 21.12 16.51 69.83
C VAL A 227 21.35 15.99 71.25
N ARG A 228 21.82 14.74 71.41
CA ARG A 228 22.14 14.16 72.72
C ARG A 228 23.33 14.85 73.40
N VAL A 229 24.36 15.27 72.64
CA VAL A 229 25.49 16.05 73.19
C VAL A 229 25.04 17.45 73.60
N ILE A 230 24.15 18.09 72.83
CA ILE A 230 23.59 19.41 73.16
C ILE A 230 22.74 19.38 74.45
N TYR A 231 22.00 18.30 74.70
CA TYR A 231 21.11 18.19 75.88
C TYR A 231 21.78 17.72 77.18
N ILE A 232 23.07 17.33 77.14
CA ILE A 232 23.84 16.84 78.30
C ILE A 232 24.77 17.95 78.87
N PHE A 233 24.95 19.06 78.15
CA PHE A 233 25.60 20.28 78.63
C PHE A 233 24.56 21.30 79.08
#